data_AF-A0A7S3HVD7-F1
#
_entry.id   AF-A0A7S3HVD7-F1
#
_cell.length_a   1.000
_cell.length_b   1.000
_cell.length_c   1.000
_cell.angle_alpha   90.00
_cell.angle_beta   90.00
_cell.angle_gamma   90.00
#
_symmetry.space_group_name_H-M   'P 1'
#
loop_
_entity.id
_entity.type
_entity.pdbx_description
1 polymer ?
#
loop_
_entity_poly.entity_id
_entity_poly.type
_entity_poly.pdbx_seq_one_letter_code
_entity_poly.pdbx_strand_id
1 'polypeptide(L)'
;DHTLDEFTGARYLDELRTHGQYHQGPSFDTISSIGANGAVIHYKPEEGTALALNNREVYLLDSGGQYLDGTTDITRTTHFGGCEPTAFQKEAYTRVLLGTLDLERIVWPSNSTIAGGDMDIL
;
A
#
# COMPACT_ATOMS: atom_id res chain seq x y z
N ASP A 1 -6.64 26.07 3.37
CA ASP A 1 -7.36 25.73 2.14
C ASP A 1 -6.43 24.92 1.22
N HIS A 2 -5.87 23.84 1.76
CA HIS A 2 -5.03 22.91 0.99
C HIS A 2 -5.91 21.71 0.68
N THR A 3 -6.34 21.59 -0.57
CA THR A 3 -7.04 20.41 -1.07
C THR A 3 -6.11 19.20 -0.92
N LEU A 4 -6.52 18.25 -0.07
CA LEU A 4 -5.83 16.98 0.11
C LEU A 4 -5.86 16.20 -1.21
N ASP A 5 -4.69 15.81 -1.70
CA ASP A 5 -4.48 15.05 -2.93
C ASP A 5 -3.49 13.90 -2.68
N GLU A 6 -3.26 13.09 -3.70
CA GLU A 6 -2.35 11.94 -3.63
C GLU A 6 -0.93 12.35 -3.19
N PHE A 7 -0.41 13.47 -3.72
CA PHE A 7 0.95 13.96 -3.44
C PHE A 7 1.10 14.47 -2.01
N THR A 8 0.20 15.34 -1.57
CA THR A 8 0.17 15.88 -0.20
C THR A 8 -0.08 14.79 0.83
N GLY A 9 -0.93 13.79 0.51
CA GLY A 9 -1.13 12.61 1.34
C GLY A 9 0.15 11.77 1.53
N ALA A 10 0.90 11.53 0.45
CA ALA A 10 2.19 10.84 0.50
C ALA A 10 3.21 11.60 1.38
N ARG A 11 3.34 12.92 1.15
CA ARG A 11 4.25 13.77 1.94
C ARG A 11 3.90 13.82 3.41
N TYR A 12 2.61 13.93 3.73
CA TYR A 12 2.17 13.92 5.12
C TYR A 12 2.54 12.62 5.84
N LEU A 13 2.41 11.46 5.19
CA LEU A 13 2.83 10.19 5.78
C LEU A 13 4.35 10.12 6.02
N ASP A 14 5.14 10.59 5.06
CA ASP A 14 6.59 10.60 5.20
C ASP A 14 7.05 11.56 6.31
N GLU A 15 6.38 12.71 6.45
CA GLU A 15 6.55 13.62 7.59
C GLU A 15 6.23 12.95 8.93
N LEU A 16 5.14 12.18 9.01
CA LEU A 16 4.79 11.45 10.23
C LEU A 16 5.89 10.44 10.60
N ARG A 17 6.48 9.72 9.63
CA ARG A 17 7.58 8.78 9.89
C ARG A 17 8.83 9.44 10.47
N THR A 18 9.08 10.73 10.19
CA THR A 18 10.24 11.44 10.74
C THR A 18 10.22 11.56 12.27
N HIS A 19 9.06 11.39 12.89
CA HIS A 19 8.91 11.39 14.34
C HIS A 19 9.28 10.03 14.97
N GLY A 20 9.48 8.99 14.16
CA GLY A 20 9.92 7.67 14.61
C GLY A 20 11.39 7.68 15.06
N GLN A 21 11.68 6.94 16.14
CA GLN A 21 13.06 6.74 16.58
C GLN A 21 13.89 6.09 15.46
N TYR A 22 15.15 6.50 15.33
CA TYR A 22 16.11 5.99 14.34
C TYR A 22 15.80 6.23 12.87
N HIS A 23 14.76 7.00 12.53
CA HIS A 23 14.38 7.31 11.15
C HIS A 23 15.56 7.86 10.32
N GLN A 24 15.75 7.30 9.12
CA GLN A 24 16.77 7.67 8.13
C GLN A 24 16.18 8.08 6.77
N GLY A 25 14.87 8.28 6.68
CA GLY A 25 14.17 8.64 5.45
C GLY A 25 13.24 7.53 4.94
N PRO A 26 12.55 7.76 3.81
CA PRO A 26 11.73 6.74 3.16
C PRO A 26 12.60 5.61 2.58
N SER A 27 12.07 4.38 2.54
CA SER A 27 12.75 3.24 1.89
C SER A 27 12.55 3.21 0.37
N PHE A 28 11.48 3.84 -0.12
CA PHE A 28 11.15 4.05 -1.53
C PHE A 28 10.17 5.23 -1.66
N ASP A 29 9.88 5.68 -2.89
CA ASP A 29 8.89 6.73 -3.12
C ASP A 29 7.49 6.24 -2.75
N THR A 30 6.84 6.87 -1.76
CA THR A 30 5.48 6.51 -1.33
C THR A 30 4.50 6.57 -2.50
N ILE A 31 3.83 5.45 -2.76
CA ILE A 31 2.70 5.33 -3.69
C ILE A 31 1.44 5.71 -2.92
N SER A 32 0.84 6.83 -3.28
CA SER A 32 -0.46 7.27 -2.77
C SER A 32 -1.34 7.46 -3.99
N SER A 33 -2.44 6.70 -4.08
CA SER A 33 -3.22 6.63 -5.32
C SER A 33 -4.71 6.47 -5.05
N ILE A 34 -5.54 7.14 -5.85
CA ILE A 34 -7.00 7.04 -5.78
C ILE A 34 -7.61 6.63 -7.13
N GLY A 35 -8.65 5.81 -7.06
CA GLY A 35 -9.42 5.40 -8.23
C GLY A 35 -8.54 4.70 -9.27
N ALA A 36 -8.55 5.20 -10.51
CA ALA A 36 -7.83 4.59 -11.63
C ALA A 36 -6.30 4.60 -11.45
N ASN A 37 -5.74 5.56 -10.70
CA ASN A 37 -4.29 5.61 -10.47
C ASN A 37 -3.80 4.39 -9.68
N GLY A 38 -4.64 3.81 -8.81
CA GLY A 38 -4.32 2.59 -8.06
C GLY A 38 -4.19 1.33 -8.92
N ALA A 39 -4.56 1.38 -10.21
CA ALA A 39 -4.33 0.29 -11.16
C ALA A 39 -2.94 0.34 -11.82
N VAL A 40 -2.18 1.44 -11.64
CA VAL A 40 -0.81 1.57 -12.14
C VAL A 40 0.15 1.11 -11.04
N ILE A 41 0.78 -0.06 -11.25
CA ILE A 41 1.52 -0.79 -10.20
C ILE A 41 2.60 0.07 -9.53
N HIS A 42 3.44 0.75 -10.31
CA HIS A 42 4.46 1.67 -9.80
C HIS A 42 4.05 3.14 -10.05
N TYR A 43 2.83 3.49 -9.65
CA TYR A 43 2.34 4.86 -9.70
C TYR A 43 3.15 5.76 -8.75
N LYS A 44 3.44 6.99 -9.18
CA LYS A 44 4.06 8.01 -8.34
C LYS A 44 3.26 9.30 -8.48
N PRO A 45 2.65 9.81 -7.39
CA PRO A 45 1.98 11.10 -7.45
C PRO A 45 3.01 12.21 -7.62
N GLU A 46 2.73 13.15 -8.51
CA GLU A 46 3.55 14.33 -8.75
C GLU A 46 2.78 15.60 -8.41
N GLU A 47 3.49 16.61 -7.93
CA GLU A 47 2.92 17.91 -7.62
C GLU A 47 2.29 18.53 -8.88
N GLY A 48 1.05 19.01 -8.76
CA GLY A 48 0.32 19.64 -9.86
C GLY A 48 -0.41 18.67 -10.81
N THR A 49 -0.14 17.36 -10.76
CA THR A 49 -0.85 16.35 -11.54
C THR A 49 -1.59 15.31 -10.69
N ALA A 50 -1.29 15.24 -9.40
CA ALA A 50 -1.97 14.39 -8.42
C ALA A 50 -3.49 14.66 -8.38
N LEU A 51 -4.27 13.58 -8.26
CA LEU A 51 -5.72 13.65 -8.10
C LEU A 51 -6.08 14.02 -6.66
N ALA A 52 -7.12 14.85 -6.51
CA ALA A 52 -7.69 15.16 -5.21
C ALA A 52 -8.28 13.90 -4.57
N LEU A 53 -7.98 13.69 -3.29
CA LEU A 53 -8.58 12.58 -2.55
C LEU A 53 -10.07 12.84 -2.32
N ASN A 54 -10.86 11.79 -2.45
CA ASN A 54 -12.29 11.80 -2.20
C ASN A 54 -12.69 10.52 -1.46
N ASN A 55 -13.94 10.45 -1.01
CA ASN A 55 -14.43 9.34 -0.22
C ASN A 55 -15.25 8.31 -1.03
N ARG A 56 -15.28 8.42 -2.36
CA ARG A 56 -16.12 7.61 -3.25
C ARG A 56 -15.35 6.57 -4.06
N GLU A 57 -14.02 6.59 -3.95
CA GLU A 57 -13.13 5.72 -4.71
C GLU A 57 -12.21 4.93 -3.78
N VAL A 58 -11.66 3.83 -4.31
CA VAL A 58 -10.64 3.04 -3.62
C VAL A 58 -9.36 3.87 -3.54
N TYR A 59 -8.73 3.85 -2.37
CA TYR A 59 -7.44 4.47 -2.10
C TYR A 59 -6.42 3.38 -1.78
N LEU A 60 -5.26 3.40 -2.46
CA LEU A 60 -4.14 2.51 -2.20
C LEU A 60 -2.94 3.35 -1.76
N LEU A 61 -2.33 2.92 -0.66
CA LEU A 61 -1.16 3.52 -0.06
C LEU A 61 -0.08 2.45 0.15
N ASP A 62 1.00 2.54 -0.62
CA ASP A 62 2.20 1.72 -0.48
C ASP A 62 3.37 2.58 -0.04
N SER A 63 4.01 2.22 1.06
CA SER A 63 4.98 3.11 1.67
C SER A 63 5.89 2.40 2.66
N GLY A 64 7.05 2.99 2.93
CA GLY A 64 8.03 2.40 3.83
C GLY A 64 9.05 3.42 4.35
N GLY A 65 9.85 3.00 5.33
CA GLY A 65 10.89 3.82 5.93
C GLY A 65 12.18 3.04 6.17
N GLN A 66 13.30 3.76 6.14
CA GLN A 66 14.61 3.31 6.60
C GLN A 66 14.82 3.76 8.03
N TYR A 67 15.36 2.86 8.86
CA TYR A 67 15.70 3.11 10.25
C TYR A 67 17.05 2.46 10.57
N LEU A 68 17.76 2.92 11.59
CA LEU A 68 19.04 2.30 11.99
C LEU A 68 18.89 0.85 12.44
N ASP A 69 17.68 0.44 12.81
CA ASP A 69 17.31 -0.88 13.31
C ASP A 69 16.47 -1.70 12.32
N GLY A 70 16.19 -1.19 11.12
CA GLY A 70 15.51 -1.96 10.09
C GLY A 70 14.94 -1.14 8.93
N THR A 71 14.32 -1.86 8.00
CA THR A 71 13.63 -1.28 6.83
C THR A 71 12.18 -1.77 6.85
N THR A 72 11.24 -0.88 6.56
CA THR A 72 9.82 -1.22 6.45
C THR A 72 9.30 -1.06 5.03
N ASP A 73 8.29 -1.85 4.72
CA ASP A 73 7.54 -1.85 3.48
C ASP A 73 6.11 -2.32 3.80
N ILE A 74 5.10 -1.51 3.46
CA ILE A 74 3.71 -1.80 3.80
C ILE A 74 2.72 -1.14 2.83
N THR A 75 1.88 -1.98 2.24
CA THR A 75 0.74 -1.55 1.43
C THR A 75 -0.58 -1.73 2.16
N ARG A 76 -1.48 -0.75 2.05
CA ARG A 76 -2.89 -0.86 2.45
C ARG A 76 -3.82 -0.27 1.40
N THR A 77 -4.91 -0.97 1.15
CA THR A 77 -5.98 -0.52 0.25
C THR A 77 -7.26 -0.32 1.07
N THR A 78 -7.92 0.82 0.90
CA THR A 78 -9.11 1.19 1.68
C THR A 78 -10.14 1.91 0.82
N HIS A 79 -11.33 2.12 1.38
CA HIS A 79 -12.38 2.95 0.81
C HIS A 79 -13.01 3.77 1.94
N PHE A 80 -13.09 5.09 1.80
CA PHE A 80 -13.46 5.98 2.92
C PHE A 80 -14.98 6.12 3.16
N GLY A 81 -15.81 5.37 2.43
CA GLY A 81 -17.24 5.18 2.76
C GLY A 81 -18.18 6.33 2.37
N GLY A 82 -17.76 7.22 1.48
CA GLY A 82 -18.61 8.24 0.85
C GLY A 82 -19.60 7.69 -0.19
N CYS A 83 -19.39 6.46 -0.62
CA CYS A 83 -20.37 5.61 -1.28
C CYS A 83 -20.09 4.14 -0.94
N GLU A 84 -20.97 3.26 -1.39
CA GLU A 84 -20.78 1.82 -1.26
C GLU A 84 -19.79 1.32 -2.33
N PRO A 85 -18.70 0.61 -1.96
CA PRO A 85 -17.82 -0.02 -2.93
C PRO A 85 -18.60 -1.03 -3.79
N THR A 86 -18.30 -1.06 -5.08
CA THR A 86 -18.94 -1.99 -6.01
C THR A 86 -18.71 -3.45 -5.60
N ALA A 87 -19.61 -4.34 -6.01
CA ALA A 87 -19.46 -5.78 -5.77
C ALA A 87 -18.11 -6.31 -6.30
N PHE A 88 -17.68 -5.83 -7.47
CA PHE A 88 -16.39 -6.21 -8.06
C PHE A 88 -15.19 -5.74 -7.24
N GLN A 89 -15.18 -4.50 -6.75
CA GLN A 89 -14.10 -4.00 -5.88
C GLN A 89 -13.98 -4.84 -4.59
N LYS A 90 -15.11 -5.20 -3.98
CA LYS A 90 -15.13 -6.04 -2.78
C LYS A 90 -14.64 -7.46 -3.06
N GLU A 91 -15.06 -8.04 -4.18
CA GLU A 91 -14.61 -9.36 -4.62
C GLU A 91 -13.10 -9.38 -4.87
N ALA A 92 -12.59 -8.42 -5.66
CA ALA A 92 -11.16 -8.31 -5.95
C ALA A 92 -10.33 -8.15 -4.67
N TYR A 93 -10.72 -7.22 -3.79
CA TYR A 93 -10.06 -7.02 -2.49
C TYR A 93 -10.06 -8.31 -1.65
N THR A 94 -11.18 -9.02 -1.62
CA THR A 94 -11.31 -10.27 -0.85
C THR A 94 -10.41 -11.37 -1.42
N ARG A 95 -10.31 -11.50 -2.75
CA ARG A 95 -9.41 -12.50 -3.38
C ARG A 95 -7.94 -12.24 -3.06
N VAL A 96 -7.50 -10.98 -3.10
CA VAL A 96 -6.13 -10.59 -2.69
C VAL A 96 -5.89 -10.92 -1.21
N LEU A 97 -6.86 -10.62 -0.34
CA LEU A 97 -6.77 -10.95 1.08
C LEU A 97 -6.67 -12.46 1.32
N LEU A 98 -7.43 -13.27 0.58
CA LEU A 98 -7.38 -14.73 0.71
C LEU A 98 -5.98 -15.27 0.39
N GLY A 99 -5.37 -14.89 -0.74
CA GLY A 99 -4.00 -15.29 -1.08
C GLY A 99 -2.96 -14.81 -0.05
N THR A 100 -3.13 -13.59 0.46
CA THR A 100 -2.27 -13.06 1.54
C THR A 100 -2.35 -13.95 2.80
N LEU A 101 -3.57 -14.34 3.20
CA LEU A 101 -3.79 -15.20 4.36
C LEU A 101 -3.30 -16.63 4.14
N ASP A 102 -3.40 -17.15 2.91
CA ASP A 102 -2.90 -18.49 2.56
C ASP A 102 -1.37 -18.54 2.69
N LEU A 103 -0.67 -17.51 2.21
CA LEU A 103 0.78 -17.39 2.38
C LEU A 103 1.17 -17.14 3.84
N GLU A 104 0.47 -16.25 4.55
CA GLU A 104 0.76 -15.93 5.96
C GLU A 104 0.62 -17.15 6.88
N ARG A 105 -0.29 -18.07 6.56
CA ARG A 105 -0.59 -19.25 7.38
C ARG A 105 0.14 -20.51 6.94
N ILE A 106 1.02 -20.43 5.95
CA ILE A 106 1.69 -21.60 5.42
C ILE A 106 2.60 -22.27 6.48
N VAL A 107 2.54 -23.59 6.56
CA VAL A 107 3.41 -24.38 7.44
C VAL A 107 4.63 -24.84 6.64
N TRP A 108 5.80 -24.33 7.01
CA TRP A 108 7.06 -24.65 6.34
C TRP A 108 7.56 -26.04 6.70
N PRO A 109 7.85 -26.91 5.71
CA PRO A 109 8.54 -28.16 5.98
C PRO A 109 10.01 -27.91 6.31
N SER A 110 10.45 -28.43 7.46
CA SER A 110 11.81 -28.18 8.01
C SER A 110 12.95 -28.75 7.17
N ASN A 111 12.70 -29.78 6.35
CA ASN A 111 13.68 -30.41 5.48
C ASN A 111 13.09 -30.61 4.08
N SER A 112 13.02 -29.53 3.29
CA SER A 112 12.55 -29.60 1.90
C SER A 112 13.47 -28.83 0.97
N THR A 113 13.38 -29.14 -0.33
CA THR A 113 13.99 -28.36 -1.41
C THR A 113 13.11 -27.19 -1.85
N ILE A 114 12.00 -26.92 -1.15
CA ILE A 114 11.01 -25.91 -1.51
C ILE A 114 11.58 -24.52 -1.21
N ALA A 115 11.56 -23.65 -2.20
CA ALA A 115 11.99 -22.26 -2.13
C ALA A 115 10.78 -21.30 -2.13
N GLY A 116 11.01 -20.02 -1.84
CA GLY A 116 9.93 -19.02 -1.84
C GLY A 116 9.19 -18.91 -3.18
N GLY A 117 9.88 -19.13 -4.31
CA GLY A 117 9.26 -19.12 -5.63
C GLY A 117 8.24 -20.25 -5.87
N ASP A 118 8.35 -21.36 -5.13
CA ASP A 118 7.37 -22.45 -5.24
C ASP A 118 6.02 -22.10 -4.58
N MET A 119 5.97 -21.01 -3.80
CA MET A 119 4.78 -20.54 -3.10
C MET A 119 4.04 -19.41 -3.83
N ASP A 120 4.60 -18.89 -4.94
CA ASP A 120 4.00 -17.79 -5.71
C ASP A 120 2.65 -18.16 -6.35
N ILE A 121 2.36 -19.46 -6.47
CA ILE A 121 1.11 -19.99 -7.05
C ILE A 121 -0.05 -20.09 -6.05
N LEU A 122 0.24 -19.94 -4.75
CA LEU A 122 -0.77 -19.97 -3.68
C LEU A 122 -1.53 -18.64 -3.65
#